data_AF-A0A849Z4B8-F1
#
_entry.id   AF-A0A849Z4B8-F1
#
_cell.length_a   1.000
_cell.length_b   1.000
_cell.length_c   1.000
_cell.angle_alpha   90.00
_cell.angle_beta   90.00
_cell.angle_gamma   90.00
#
_symmetry.space_group_name_H-M   'P 1'
#
loop_
_entity.id
_entity.type
_entity.pdbx_description
1 polymer ?
#
loop_
_entity_poly.entity_id
_entity_poly.type
_entity_poly.pdbx_seq_one_letter_code
_entity_poly.pdbx_strand_id
1 'polypeptide(L)'
;MLTPCQTLCASPAAQCVDGDCAALCAGVYQPGCEAEADALILCFAQYVAADCQIGSDCDQSQVAYDACVSGQTDCQDFDCQSQDTSCDCYGQCFGTNLEQVCYATPNQIQCDCFGDFGLIGTCSQPNLSCSLDSGCCKQFFFDG
;
A
#
# COMPACT_ATOMS: atom_id res chain seq x y z
N MET A 1 3.12 -15.79 15.90
CA MET A 1 2.76 -14.39 15.59
C MET A 1 1.25 -14.32 15.61
N LEU A 2 0.68 -13.22 16.10
CA LEU A 2 -0.75 -12.97 16.00
C LEU A 2 -1.07 -12.61 14.55
N THR A 3 -2.23 -13.02 14.05
CA THR A 3 -2.76 -12.49 12.78
C THR A 3 -3.14 -11.02 12.94
N PRO A 4 -3.25 -10.22 11.86
CA PRO A 4 -3.70 -8.83 11.94
C PRO A 4 -5.03 -8.67 12.70
N CYS A 5 -6.02 -9.51 12.44
CA CYS A 5 -7.26 -9.51 13.23
C CYS A 5 -7.06 -9.83 14.72
N GLN A 6 -6.18 -10.79 15.05
CA GLN A 6 -5.87 -11.07 16.45
C GLN A 6 -5.16 -9.88 17.11
N THR A 7 -4.31 -9.17 16.38
CA THR A 7 -3.65 -7.95 16.84
C THR A 7 -4.68 -6.84 17.10
N LEU A 8 -5.61 -6.60 16.18
CA LEU A 8 -6.70 -5.64 16.37
C LEU A 8 -7.57 -6.00 17.58
N CYS A 9 -8.02 -7.25 17.68
CA CYS A 9 -8.91 -7.68 18.77
C CYS A 9 -8.21 -7.79 20.13
N ALA A 10 -6.87 -7.81 20.16
CA ALA A 10 -6.07 -7.71 21.39
C ALA A 10 -5.69 -6.26 21.74
N SER A 11 -5.89 -5.31 20.83
CA SER A 11 -5.56 -3.90 21.01
C SER A 11 -6.68 -3.14 21.73
N PRO A 12 -6.39 -1.94 22.28
CA PRO A 12 -7.43 -1.04 22.79
C PRO A 12 -8.49 -0.68 21.74
N ALA A 13 -8.18 -0.77 20.44
CA ALA A 13 -9.13 -0.51 19.36
C ALA A 13 -10.30 -1.52 19.35
N ALA A 14 -10.14 -2.70 19.97
CA ALA A 14 -11.20 -3.71 20.04
C ALA A 14 -12.48 -3.18 20.70
N GLN A 15 -12.38 -2.20 21.61
CA GLN A 15 -13.55 -1.57 22.25
C GLN A 15 -14.39 -0.73 21.27
N CYS A 16 -13.82 -0.39 20.11
CA CYS A 16 -14.46 0.36 19.05
C CYS A 16 -15.18 -0.54 18.04
N VAL A 17 -15.00 -1.85 18.17
CA VAL A 17 -15.64 -2.85 17.32
C VAL A 17 -16.82 -3.42 18.09
N ASP A 18 -18.03 -3.02 17.71
CA ASP A 18 -19.24 -3.41 18.42
C ASP A 18 -19.66 -4.83 18.00
N GLY A 19 -19.46 -5.83 18.88
CA GLY A 19 -19.82 -7.23 18.64
C GLY A 19 -18.61 -8.19 18.54
N ASP A 20 -18.72 -9.22 17.70
CA ASP A 20 -17.64 -10.19 17.50
C ASP A 20 -16.54 -9.59 16.64
N CYS A 21 -15.50 -9.07 17.31
CA CYS A 21 -14.36 -8.44 16.65
C CYS A 21 -13.69 -9.33 15.60
N ALA A 22 -13.60 -10.65 15.83
CA ALA A 22 -12.97 -11.54 14.87
C ALA A 22 -13.81 -11.69 13.60
N ALA A 23 -15.13 -11.80 13.73
CA ALA A 23 -16.03 -11.90 12.60
C ALA A 23 -16.10 -10.59 11.80
N LEU A 24 -16.11 -9.44 12.47
CA LEU A 24 -16.12 -8.13 11.82
C LEU A 24 -14.80 -7.85 11.09
N CYS A 25 -13.67 -8.18 11.72
CA CYS A 25 -12.36 -8.05 11.09
C CYS A 25 -12.22 -8.96 9.87
N ALA A 26 -12.72 -10.20 9.94
CA ALA A 26 -12.73 -11.09 8.77
C ALA A 26 -13.55 -10.53 7.59
N GLY A 27 -14.55 -9.68 7.86
CA GLY A 27 -15.34 -9.00 6.83
C GLY A 27 -14.57 -7.93 6.02
N VAL A 28 -13.41 -7.49 6.51
CA VAL A 28 -12.53 -6.55 5.81
C VAL A 28 -11.77 -7.25 4.68
N TYR A 29 -11.52 -8.56 4.75
CA TYR A 29 -10.77 -9.24 3.70
C TYR A 29 -11.63 -9.43 2.44
N GLN A 30 -11.21 -8.80 1.34
CA GLN A 30 -11.75 -9.01 0.01
C GLN A 30 -10.75 -9.81 -0.84
N PRO A 31 -11.21 -10.72 -1.73
CA PRO A 31 -10.32 -11.50 -2.57
C PRO A 31 -9.43 -10.60 -3.45
N GLY A 32 -8.11 -10.73 -3.32
CA GLY A 32 -7.13 -9.94 -4.06
C GLY A 32 -6.75 -8.59 -3.43
N CYS A 33 -7.26 -8.29 -2.23
CA CYS A 33 -6.93 -7.11 -1.43
C CYS A 33 -6.48 -7.48 -0.01
N GLU A 34 -5.94 -8.69 0.17
CA GLU A 34 -5.61 -9.22 1.49
C GLU A 34 -4.51 -8.41 2.19
N ALA A 35 -3.55 -7.89 1.44
CA ALA A 35 -2.48 -7.06 1.99
C ALA A 35 -3.02 -5.68 2.45
N GLU A 36 -3.82 -5.00 1.63
CA GLU A 36 -4.42 -3.73 2.04
C GLU A 36 -5.31 -3.88 3.27
N ALA A 37 -6.03 -5.00 3.36
CA ALA A 37 -6.79 -5.36 4.56
C ALA A 37 -5.85 -5.53 5.76
N ASP A 38 -4.74 -6.27 5.63
CA ASP A 38 -3.73 -6.45 6.67
C ASP A 38 -3.14 -5.11 7.13
N ALA A 39 -2.68 -4.26 6.21
CA ALA A 39 -2.13 -2.95 6.49
C ALA A 39 -3.15 -2.04 7.21
N LEU A 40 -4.40 -2.01 6.74
CA LEU A 40 -5.47 -1.23 7.37
C LEU A 40 -5.78 -1.71 8.80
N ILE A 41 -5.92 -3.03 8.98
CA ILE A 41 -6.21 -3.64 10.29
C ILE A 41 -5.08 -3.37 11.28
N LEU A 42 -3.83 -3.51 10.84
CA LEU A 42 -2.66 -3.24 11.69
C LEU A 42 -2.56 -1.76 12.03
N CYS A 43 -2.85 -0.87 11.09
CA CYS A 43 -2.90 0.56 11.36
C CYS A 43 -3.96 0.87 12.43
N PHE A 44 -5.17 0.32 12.29
CA PHE A 44 -6.23 0.51 13.27
C PHE A 44 -5.86 -0.04 14.65
N ALA A 45 -5.22 -1.20 14.71
CA ALA A 45 -4.76 -1.77 15.97
C ALA A 45 -3.74 -0.87 16.69
N GLN A 46 -2.98 -0.07 15.93
CA GLN A 46 -1.93 0.79 16.45
C GLN A 46 -2.41 2.20 16.81
N TYR A 47 -3.26 2.80 15.98
CA TYR A 47 -3.55 4.24 16.02
C TYR A 47 -4.99 4.62 16.37
N VAL A 48 -5.92 3.67 16.44
CA VAL A 48 -7.28 3.97 16.91
C VAL A 48 -7.24 4.35 18.40
N ALA A 49 -7.63 5.58 18.69
CA ALA A 49 -7.71 6.09 20.05
C ALA A 49 -8.90 5.48 20.82
N ALA A 50 -8.90 5.64 22.14
CA ALA A 50 -9.94 5.04 22.99
C ALA A 50 -11.34 5.65 22.81
N ASP A 51 -11.44 6.80 22.13
CA ASP A 51 -12.67 7.43 21.69
C ASP A 51 -13.12 6.97 20.30
N CYS A 52 -12.45 5.96 19.74
CA CYS A 52 -12.76 5.36 18.45
C CYS A 52 -12.62 6.30 17.27
N GLN A 53 -11.87 7.39 17.43
CA GLN A 53 -11.45 8.23 16.33
C GLN A 53 -10.24 7.57 15.65
N ILE A 54 -10.37 7.35 14.34
CA ILE A 54 -9.22 7.09 13.46
C ILE A 54 -8.69 8.47 13.07
N GLY A 55 -7.52 8.84 13.59
CA GLY A 55 -6.80 10.03 13.15
C GLY A 55 -6.27 9.86 11.71
N SER A 56 -5.62 10.89 11.18
CA SER A 56 -5.04 10.84 9.82
C SER A 56 -3.91 9.82 9.64
N ASP A 57 -3.48 9.17 10.72
CA ASP A 57 -2.39 8.18 10.71
C ASP A 57 -2.73 6.94 9.86
N CYS A 58 -4.02 6.61 9.70
CA CYS A 58 -4.47 5.49 8.87
C CYS A 58 -5.11 5.89 7.55
N ASP A 59 -5.11 7.18 7.19
CA ASP A 59 -5.73 7.65 5.95
C ASP A 59 -5.12 6.97 4.73
N GLN A 60 -3.79 6.79 4.70
CA GLN A 60 -3.12 6.12 3.58
C GLN A 60 -3.54 4.66 3.44
N SER A 61 -3.54 3.89 4.53
CA SER A 61 -3.99 2.49 4.49
C SER A 61 -5.47 2.37 4.14
N GLN A 62 -6.31 3.31 4.60
CA GLN A 62 -7.73 3.36 4.27
C GLN A 62 -7.93 3.62 2.78
N VAL A 63 -7.24 4.61 2.20
CA VAL A 63 -7.35 4.93 0.78
C VAL A 63 -6.83 3.77 -0.09
N ALA A 64 -5.73 3.12 0.29
CA ALA A 64 -5.21 1.95 -0.42
C ALA A 64 -6.23 0.80 -0.44
N TYR A 65 -6.82 0.48 0.72
CA TYR A 65 -7.85 -0.53 0.84
C TYR A 65 -9.11 -0.18 0.03
N ASP A 66 -9.64 1.03 0.16
CA ASP A 66 -10.83 1.48 -0.57
C ASP A 66 -10.61 1.40 -2.08
N ALA A 67 -9.41 1.77 -2.55
CA ALA A 67 -9.08 1.70 -3.96
C ALA A 67 -9.02 0.25 -4.45
N CYS A 68 -8.36 -0.65 -3.71
CA CYS A 68 -8.30 -2.06 -4.05
C CYS A 68 -9.71 -2.67 -4.15
N VAL A 69 -10.57 -2.44 -3.15
CA VAL A 69 -11.94 -2.95 -3.13
C VAL A 69 -12.82 -2.33 -4.22
N SER A 70 -12.60 -1.07 -4.57
CA SER A 70 -13.32 -0.41 -5.66
C SER A 70 -12.92 -0.89 -7.07
N GLY A 71 -11.83 -1.68 -7.17
CA GLY A 71 -11.25 -2.07 -8.45
C GLY A 71 -10.60 -0.90 -9.21
N GLN A 72 -10.47 0.27 -8.57
CA GLN A 72 -9.59 1.31 -9.08
C GLN A 72 -8.18 0.77 -8.95
N THR A 73 -7.52 0.57 -10.08
CA THR A 73 -6.12 0.12 -10.15
C THR A 73 -5.24 1.17 -10.81
N ASP A 74 -5.80 2.35 -11.09
CA ASP A 74 -5.18 3.37 -11.92
C ASP A 74 -4.18 4.17 -11.08
N CYS A 75 -2.93 3.72 -11.13
CA CYS A 75 -1.81 4.60 -10.88
C CYS A 75 -1.78 5.65 -11.99
N GLN A 76 -1.75 6.93 -11.61
CA GLN A 76 -1.61 8.02 -12.55
C GLN A 76 -0.16 8.45 -12.60
N ASP A 77 0.42 8.39 -13.78
CA ASP A 77 1.74 8.95 -14.06
C ASP A 77 1.61 10.48 -14.22
N PHE A 78 2.42 11.26 -13.50
CA PHE A 78 2.42 12.72 -13.58
C PHE A 78 3.64 13.26 -14.31
N ASP A 79 4.84 12.90 -13.86
CA ASP A 79 6.10 13.32 -14.47
C ASP A 79 7.03 12.11 -14.60
N CYS A 80 7.06 11.55 -15.81
CA CYS A 80 7.88 10.39 -16.16
C CYS A 80 9.01 10.85 -17.10
N GLN A 81 10.26 10.60 -16.71
CA GLN A 81 11.46 10.85 -17.50
C GLN A 81 12.20 9.54 -17.78
N SER A 82 12.49 9.28 -19.05
CA SER A 82 13.22 8.09 -19.48
C SER A 82 14.53 8.48 -20.17
N GLN A 83 15.60 7.76 -19.82
CA GLN A 83 16.92 7.80 -20.44
C GLN A 83 17.30 6.38 -20.90
N ASP A 84 18.44 6.26 -21.61
CA ASP A 84 18.86 5.00 -22.26
C ASP A 84 18.93 3.80 -21.29
N THR A 85 19.31 4.02 -20.02
CA THR A 85 19.51 2.95 -19.03
C THR A 85 18.81 3.20 -17.70
N SER A 86 17.98 4.23 -17.61
CA SER A 86 17.29 4.57 -16.38
C SER A 86 15.98 5.28 -16.67
N CYS A 87 15.03 5.15 -15.78
CA CYS A 87 13.84 5.96 -15.82
C CYS A 87 13.45 6.39 -14.40
N ASP A 88 12.77 7.52 -14.32
CA ASP A 88 12.25 8.11 -13.10
C ASP A 88 10.81 8.50 -13.40
N CYS A 89 9.87 8.07 -12.56
CA CYS A 89 8.52 8.56 -12.68
C CYS A 89 7.88 8.87 -11.35
N TYR A 90 7.39 10.10 -11.28
CA TYR A 90 6.53 10.58 -10.24
C TYR A 90 5.06 10.47 -10.66
N GLY A 91 4.21 10.06 -9.73
CA GLY A 91 2.78 9.93 -9.95
C GLY A 91 2.02 9.71 -8.66
N GLN A 92 0.79 9.21 -8.78
CA GLN A 92 -0.05 8.90 -7.64
C GLN A 92 -0.78 7.58 -7.89
N CYS A 93 -0.62 6.65 -6.98
CA CYS A 93 -1.47 5.47 -6.87
C CYS A 93 -2.32 5.65 -5.63
N PHE A 94 -3.64 5.55 -5.77
CA PHE A 94 -4.55 5.50 -4.61
C PHE A 94 -4.36 6.68 -3.64
N GLY A 95 -4.35 7.91 -4.18
CA GLY A 95 -4.19 9.13 -3.38
C GLY A 95 -2.81 9.34 -2.73
N THR A 96 -1.89 8.38 -2.85
CA THR A 96 -0.53 8.43 -2.31
C THR A 96 0.45 8.79 -3.40
N ASN A 97 1.32 9.77 -3.14
CA ASN A 97 2.34 10.13 -4.12
C ASN A 97 3.43 9.08 -4.16
N LEU A 98 3.93 8.84 -5.36
CA LEU A 98 4.96 7.87 -5.62
C LEU A 98 6.01 8.39 -6.55
N GLU A 99 7.21 7.89 -6.31
CA GLU A 99 8.34 8.02 -7.21
C GLU A 99 8.94 6.63 -7.42
N GLN A 100 9.10 6.25 -8.68
CA GLN A 100 9.79 5.04 -9.10
C GLN A 100 11.06 5.45 -9.82
N VAL A 101 12.21 5.03 -9.29
CA VAL A 101 13.52 5.25 -9.93
C VAL A 101 14.08 3.90 -10.36
N CYS A 102 14.08 3.63 -11.66
CA CYS A 102 14.61 2.40 -12.22
C CYS A 102 15.95 2.60 -12.93
N TYR A 103 16.81 1.61 -12.86
CA TYR A 103 18.08 1.55 -13.57
C TYR A 103 18.37 0.15 -14.10
N ALA A 104 18.98 0.11 -15.28
CA ALA A 104 19.38 -1.13 -15.92
C ALA A 104 20.62 -1.70 -15.24
N THR A 105 20.52 -2.96 -14.83
CA THR A 105 21.65 -3.79 -14.40
C THR A 105 21.97 -4.81 -15.51
N PRO A 106 23.12 -5.52 -15.46
CA PRO A 106 23.46 -6.51 -16.48
C PRO A 106 22.45 -7.65 -16.65
N ASN A 107 21.62 -7.90 -15.64
CA ASN A 107 20.72 -9.06 -15.62
C ASN A 107 19.23 -8.68 -15.65
N GLN A 108 18.86 -7.47 -15.20
CA GLN A 108 17.47 -7.03 -15.02
C GLN A 108 17.38 -5.51 -14.87
N ILE A 109 16.17 -4.95 -14.90
CA ILE A 109 15.92 -3.59 -14.41
C ILE A 109 15.61 -3.66 -12.92
N GLN A 110 16.30 -2.86 -12.12
CA GLN A 110 16.01 -2.69 -10.70
C GLN A 110 15.36 -1.32 -10.48
N CYS A 111 14.30 -1.28 -9.68
CA CYS A 111 13.55 -0.07 -9.38
C CYS A 111 13.49 0.14 -7.87
N ASP A 112 13.87 1.34 -7.44
CA ASP A 112 13.68 1.82 -6.08
C ASP A 112 12.36 2.59 -6.05
N CYS A 113 11.49 2.22 -5.12
CA CYS A 113 10.13 2.74 -5.01
C CYS A 113 10.04 3.60 -3.76
N PHE A 114 9.62 4.86 -3.91
CA PHE A 114 9.53 5.83 -2.83
C PHE A 114 8.08 6.27 -2.66
N GLY A 115 7.60 6.29 -1.42
CA GLY A 115 6.35 6.94 -1.03
C GLY A 115 6.62 8.26 -0.32
N ASP A 116 5.56 8.87 0.24
CA ASP A 116 5.62 10.17 0.92
C ASP A 116 6.68 10.25 2.05
N PHE A 117 7.06 9.10 2.64
CA PHE A 117 8.01 9.01 3.75
C PHE A 117 9.40 8.47 3.36
N GLY A 118 9.67 8.29 2.06
CA GLY A 118 10.94 7.80 1.54
C GLY A 118 10.85 6.40 0.91
N LEU A 119 11.97 5.68 0.87
CA LEU A 119 12.07 4.38 0.22
C LEU A 119 11.16 3.36 0.90
N ILE A 120 10.16 2.85 0.17
CA ILE A 120 9.23 1.81 0.64
C ILE A 120 9.70 0.41 0.25
N GLY A 121 10.49 0.28 -0.83
CA GLY A 121 11.00 -1.01 -1.26
C GLY A 121 11.78 -0.95 -2.58
N THR A 122 12.31 -2.11 -2.99
CA THR A 122 13.02 -2.28 -4.25
C THR A 122 12.47 -3.48 -5.00
N CYS A 123 12.08 -3.30 -6.27
CA CYS A 123 11.58 -4.37 -7.13
C CYS A 123 12.44 -4.53 -8.38
N SER A 124 12.19 -5.60 -9.13
CA SER A 124 12.85 -5.83 -10.41
C SER A 124 11.86 -6.19 -11.49
N GLN A 125 12.12 -5.71 -12.71
CA GLN A 125 11.28 -5.95 -13.87
C GLN A 125 12.13 -6.36 -15.10
N PRO A 126 11.56 -7.13 -16.04
CA PRO A 126 12.31 -7.65 -17.19
C PRO A 126 12.61 -6.57 -18.24
N ASN A 127 11.79 -5.52 -18.31
CA ASN A 127 11.92 -4.42 -19.27
C ASN A 127 11.84 -3.08 -18.54
N LEU A 128 12.48 -2.04 -19.11
CA LEU A 128 12.41 -0.69 -18.55
C LEU A 128 11.00 -0.13 -18.79
N SER A 129 10.15 -0.16 -17.77
CA SER A 129 8.88 0.57 -17.74
C SER A 129 9.05 1.80 -16.85
N CYS A 130 8.77 2.98 -17.41
CA CYS A 130 8.77 4.23 -16.67
C CYS A 130 7.44 4.49 -15.97
N SER A 131 6.37 3.83 -16.38
CA SER A 131 5.04 4.06 -15.80
C SER A 131 4.93 3.40 -14.44
N LEU A 132 4.28 4.06 -13.48
CA LEU A 132 3.92 3.47 -12.19
C LEU A 132 2.85 2.39 -12.35
N ASP A 133 1.92 2.57 -13.29
CA ASP A 133 0.82 1.62 -13.51
C ASP A 133 1.27 0.26 -14.06
N SER A 134 2.24 0.28 -14.96
CA SER A 134 2.81 -0.93 -15.56
C SER A 134 4.18 -1.31 -14.99
N GLY A 135 4.67 -0.54 -14.02
CA GLY A 135 5.95 -0.75 -13.34
C GLY A 135 5.82 -1.72 -12.18
N CYS A 136 6.96 -2.26 -11.72
CA CYS A 136 6.96 -3.16 -10.57
C CYS A 136 6.68 -2.45 -9.24
N CYS A 137 6.85 -1.12 -9.14
CA CYS A 137 6.61 -0.40 -7.89
C CYS A 137 5.15 -0.43 -7.44
N LYS A 138 4.22 -0.66 -8.38
CA LYS A 138 2.81 -0.88 -8.10
C LYS A 138 2.59 -1.98 -7.05
N GLN A 139 3.42 -3.02 -7.02
CA GLN A 139 3.28 -4.12 -6.06
C GLN A 139 3.44 -3.68 -4.61
N PHE A 140 4.24 -2.64 -4.32
CA PHE A 140 4.45 -2.18 -2.94
C PHE A 140 3.24 -1.43 -2.36
N PHE A 141 2.18 -1.29 -3.14
CA PHE A 141 0.86 -0.90 -2.67
C PHE A 141 -0.01 -2.10 -2.30
N PHE A 142 0.23 -3.25 -2.93
CA PHE A 142 -0.57 -4.47 -2.84
C PHE A 142 0.02 -5.56 -1.93
N ASP A 143 1.14 -5.29 -1.24
CA ASP A 143 1.89 -6.32 -0.48
C ASP A 143 2.32 -5.81 0.92
N GLY A 144 1.60 -4.82 1.47
CA GLY A 144 1.80 -4.26 2.81
C GLY A 144 1.17 -5.09 3.92
#